data_AF-A0A945AC40-F1
#
_entry.id   AF-A0A945AC40-F1
#
_cell.length_a   1.000
_cell.length_b   1.000
_cell.length_c   1.000
_cell.angle_alpha   90.00
_cell.angle_beta   90.00
_cell.angle_gamma   90.00
#
_symmetry.space_group_name_H-M   'P 1'
#
loop_
_entity.id
_entity.type
_entity.pdbx_description
1 polymer ?
#
loop_
_entity_poly.entity_id
_entity_poly.type
_entity_poly.pdbx_seq_one_letter_code
_entity_poly.pdbx_strand_id
1 'polypeptide(L)' 'GLFYLIDLHLEVPGNMSVNEAHLLGHDVKDGLMTELPEIGDIIVHIEPAEKSKKPA' A
#
# COMPACT_ATOMS: atom_id res chain seq x y z
N GLY A 1 10.21 -6.36 21.38
CA GLY A 1 10.86 -5.17 20.80
C GLY A 1 9.81 -4.10 20.57
N LEU A 2 10.24 -2.87 20.30
CA LEU A 2 9.34 -1.84 19.76
C LEU A 2 9.14 -2.15 18.27
N PHE A 3 7.89 -2.25 17.82
CA PHE A 3 7.55 -2.46 16.42
C PHE A 3 6.54 -1.39 15.98
N TYR A 4 6.62 -0.99 14.72
CA TYR A 4 5.69 -0.03 14.13
C TYR A 4 4.50 -0.76 13.47
N LEU A 5 3.30 -0.21 13.66
CA LEU A 5 2.10 -0.59 12.93
C LEU A 5 1.74 0.56 12.01
N ILE A 6 1.60 0.29 10.72
CA ILE A 6 1.42 1.32 9.70
C ILE A 6 0.05 1.17 9.05
N ASP A 7 -0.62 2.29 8.84
CA ASP A 7 -1.76 2.43 7.92
C ASP A 7 -1.26 3.08 6.63
N LEU A 8 -1.45 2.40 5.50
CA LEU A 8 -0.95 2.80 4.20
C LEU A 8 -2.10 2.95 3.21
N HIS A 9 -2.16 4.09 2.52
CA HIS A 9 -3.09 4.31 1.43
C HIS A 9 -2.37 4.16 0.08
N LEU A 10 -2.92 3.33 -0.80
CA LEU A 10 -2.47 3.15 -2.18
C LEU A 10 -3.51 3.68 -3.15
N GLU A 11 -3.15 4.73 -3.87
CA GLU A 11 -3.94 5.26 -4.97
C GLU A 11 -3.59 4.53 -6.28
N VAL A 12 -4.58 3.86 -6.89
CA VAL A 12 -4.41 3.05 -8.11
C VAL A 12 -5.32 3.54 -9.24
N PRO A 13 -5.06 3.21 -10.53
CA PRO A 13 -6.01 3.50 -11.60
C PRO A 13 -7.41 2.97 -11.26
N GLY A 14 -8.44 3.82 -11.35
CA GLY A 14 -9.81 3.45 -10.96
C GLY A 14 -10.49 2.36 -11.80
N ASN A 15 -9.85 1.93 -12.89
CA ASN A 15 -10.27 0.82 -13.73
C ASN A 15 -9.45 -0.47 -13.49
N MET A 16 -8.50 -0.45 -12.56
CA MET A 16 -7.76 -1.64 -12.14
C MET A 16 -8.73 -2.63 -11.46
N SER A 17 -8.55 -3.92 -11.71
CA SER A 17 -9.38 -4.92 -11.04
C SER A 17 -9.03 -5.02 -9.56
N VAL A 18 -10.01 -5.40 -8.74
CA VAL A 18 -9.79 -5.62 -7.28
C VAL A 18 -8.69 -6.65 -7.03
N ASN A 19 -8.59 -7.68 -7.88
CA ASN A 19 -7.57 -8.72 -7.74
C ASN A 19 -6.15 -8.17 -8.00
N GLU A 20 -5.96 -7.43 -9.09
CA GLU A 20 -4.66 -6.79 -9.38
C GLU A 20 -4.25 -5.82 -8.27
N ALA A 21 -5.21 -5.04 -7.78
CA ALA A 21 -4.95 -4.11 -6.69
C ALA A 21 -4.60 -4.83 -5.38
N HIS A 22 -5.30 -5.93 -5.06
CA HIS A 22 -4.99 -6.76 -3.89
C HIS A 22 -3.57 -7.33 -3.95
N LEU A 23 -3.15 -7.86 -5.10
CA LEU A 23 -1.79 -8.35 -5.31
C LEU A 23 -0.76 -7.23 -5.16
N LEU A 24 -1.01 -6.06 -5.74
CA LEU A 24 -0.15 -4.88 -5.57
C LEU A 24 -0.02 -4.46 -4.10
N GLY A 25 -1.12 -4.49 -3.34
CA GLY A 25 -1.10 -4.17 -1.91
C GLY A 25 -0.25 -5.16 -1.09
N HIS A 26 -0.29 -6.44 -1.45
CA HIS A 26 0.59 -7.47 -0.86
C HIS A 26 2.05 -7.20 -1.21
N ASP A 27 2.37 -6.97 -2.48
CA ASP A 27 3.75 -6.74 -2.93
C ASP A 27 4.37 -5.51 -2.24
N VAL A 28 3.60 -4.43 -2.08
CA VAL A 28 4.05 -3.22 -1.37
C VAL A 28 4.29 -3.51 0.11
N LYS A 29 3.36 -4.20 0.77
CA LYS A 29 3.50 -4.58 2.18
C LYS A 29 4.75 -5.42 2.41
N ASP A 30 4.91 -6.49 1.63
CA ASP A 30 5.99 -7.44 1.78
C ASP A 30 7.35 -6.79 1.50
N GLY A 31 7.41 -5.90 0.49
CA GLY A 31 8.60 -5.10 0.20
C GLY A 31 9.01 -4.20 1.37
N LEU A 32 8.07 -3.43 1.91
CA LEU A 32 8.35 -2.54 3.05
C LEU A 32 8.77 -3.29 4.31
N MET A 33 8.10 -4.40 4.64
CA MET A 33 8.46 -5.22 5.80
C MET A 33 9.80 -5.95 5.62
N THR A 34 10.21 -6.21 4.38
CA THR A 34 11.53 -6.78 4.07
C THR A 34 12.64 -5.73 4.24
N GLU A 35 12.41 -4.50 3.78
CA GLU A 35 13.40 -3.42 3.84
C GLU A 35 13.52 -2.77 5.23
N LEU A 36 12.43 -2.78 6.02
CA LEU A 36 12.34 -2.15 7.34
C LEU A 36 11.88 -3.16 8.41
N PRO A 37 12.82 -3.93 8.99
CA PRO A 37 12.51 -5.01 9.94
C PRO A 37 11.84 -4.56 11.25
N GLU A 38 11.86 -3.26 11.55
CA GLU A 38 11.14 -2.66 12.69
C GLU A 38 9.62 -2.55 12.46
N ILE A 39 9.13 -2.75 11.24
CA ILE A 39 7.70 -2.79 10.95
C ILE A 39 7.13 -4.14 11.37
N GLY A 40 6.17 -4.11 12.30
CA GLY A 40 5.47 -5.31 12.76
C GLY A 40 4.35 -5.73 11.83
N ASP A 41 3.60 -4.76 11.29
CA ASP A 41 2.52 -5.01 10.33
C ASP A 41 2.13 -3.74 9.57
N ILE A 42 1.49 -3.93 8.41
CA ILE A 42 0.93 -2.88 7.56
C ILE A 42 -0.50 -3.24 7.17
N ILE A 43 -1.41 -2.30 7.38
CA ILE A 43 -2.78 -2.31 6.85
C ILE A 43 -2.79 -1.45 5.59
N VAL A 44 -3.23 -2.02 4.47
CA VAL A 44 -3.24 -1.33 3.18
C VAL A 44 -4.67 -1.04 2.76
N HIS A 45 -4.99 0.24 2.63
CA HIS A 45 -6.21 0.77 2.03
C HIS A 45 -5.96 1.10 0.56
N ILE A 46 -6.80 0.61 -0.34
CA ILE A 46 -6.67 0.86 -1.77
C ILE A 46 -7.82 1.75 -2.21
N GLU A 47 -7.48 2.84 -2.90
CA GLU A 47 -8.46 3.79 -3.42
C GLU A 47 -8.12 4.21 -4.87
N PRO A 48 -9.12 4.64 -5.66
CA PRO A 48 -8.86 5.14 -7.00
C PRO A 48 -8.08 6.46 -6.95
N ALA A 49 -7.03 6.59 -7.76
CA ALA A 49 -6.33 7.85 -7.96
C ALA A 49 -7.27 8.90 -8.54
N GLU A 50 -7.28 10.09 -7.94
CA GLU A 50 -8.04 11.21 -8.48
C GLU A 50 -7.40 11.68 -9.80
N LYS A 51 -8.20 11.86 -10.85
CA LYS A 51 -7.74 12.34 -12.17
C LYS A 51 -7.01 13.71 -12.11
N SER A 52 -7.12 14.43 -11.01
CA SER A 52 -6.58 15.78 -10.80
C SER A 52 -5.32 15.83 -9.93
N LYS A 53 -4.90 14.74 -9.29
CA LYS A 53 -3.67 14.76 -8.50
C LYS A 53 -2.46 14.72 -9.42
N LYS A 54 -1.81 15.88 -9.60
CA LYS A 54 -0.42 15.92 -10.06
C LYS A 54 0.43 15.17 -9.02
N PRO A 55 1.40 14.34 -9.44
CA PRO A 55 2.34 13.77 -8.49
C PRO A 55 3.01 14.93 -7.74
N ALA A 56 3.06 14.81 -6.41
CA ALA A 56 3.75 15.73 -5.52
C ALA A 56 5.26 15.72 -5.79
#